data_AF-A0AAV5MYV1-F1
#
_entry.id   AF-A0AAV5MYV1-F1
#
_cell.length_a   1.000
_cell.length_b   1.000
_cell.length_c   1.000
_cell.angle_alpha   90.00
_cell.angle_beta   90.00
_cell.angle_gamma   90.00
#
_symmetry.space_group_name_H-M   'P 1'
#
loop_
_entity.id
_entity.type
_entity.pdbx_description
1 polymer ?
#
loop_
_entity_poly.entity_id
_entity_poly.type
_entity_poly.pdbx_seq_one_letter_code
_entity_poly.pdbx_strand_id
1 'polypeptide(L)'
;MFKFKITKDEFDALDDSQKPMYVEGGDGYQLAIDGLPDVSGLEKKVNELLGEKKSEQEKRRQAEEEAKKAAEEQARKKGDIEALEKSWQEKLSTREQELLGQVQEKDKLLNTLLVDNVAQSIATKLAGDSAEILLPHIKGRLIVEDGKTRVIDASGNPSAATLEDLEKEFKNNKLFAPVVIGSKASGTGGKGGLTIARGEGKKWNDYTEAERIQLFKEDPEAFKALQATQNQ
;
A
#
# COMPACT_ATOMS: atom_id res chain seq x y z
N MET A 1 -0.98 20.19 -19.07
CA MET A 1 0.03 19.23 -19.56
C MET A 1 -0.51 18.65 -20.86
N PHE A 2 0.20 18.78 -21.99
CA PHE A 2 -0.26 18.23 -23.28
C PHE A 2 -0.11 16.71 -23.28
N LYS A 3 -1.18 15.99 -23.64
CA LYS A 3 -1.15 14.54 -23.84
C LYS A 3 -0.86 14.24 -25.30
N PHE A 4 -0.08 13.19 -25.56
CA PHE A 4 0.27 12.77 -26.92
C PHE A 4 -0.94 12.22 -27.70
N LYS A 5 -1.83 11.48 -27.05
CA LYS A 5 -3.13 11.00 -27.57
C LYS A 5 -4.25 11.44 -26.63
N ILE A 6 -5.38 11.85 -27.18
CA ILE A 6 -6.60 12.22 -26.46
C ILE A 6 -7.83 11.61 -27.13
N THR A 7 -8.87 11.35 -26.34
CA THR A 7 -10.16 10.88 -26.86
C THR A 7 -10.94 12.02 -27.52
N LYS A 8 -12.03 11.68 -28.23
CA LYS A 8 -12.91 12.68 -28.83
C LYS A 8 -13.51 13.65 -27.80
N ASP A 9 -13.98 13.10 -26.67
CA ASP A 9 -14.53 13.90 -25.58
C ASP A 9 -13.49 14.85 -24.97
N GLU A 10 -12.23 14.42 -24.88
CA GLU A 10 -11.13 15.26 -24.40
C GLU A 10 -10.75 16.34 -25.42
N PHE A 11 -10.84 16.06 -26.74
CA PHE A 11 -10.59 17.05 -27.80
C PHE A 11 -11.67 18.13 -27.85
N ASP A 12 -12.93 17.75 -27.70
CA ASP A 12 -14.06 18.69 -27.70
C ASP A 12 -14.02 19.63 -26.48
N ALA A 13 -13.44 19.17 -25.37
CA ALA A 13 -13.22 19.94 -24.14
C ALA A 13 -11.96 20.85 -24.18
N LEU A 14 -11.14 20.81 -25.23
CA LEU A 14 -9.98 21.70 -25.39
C LEU A 14 -10.40 23.12 -25.79
N ASP A 15 -9.59 24.10 -25.39
CA ASP A 15 -9.72 25.48 -25.87
C ASP A 15 -9.45 25.57 -27.39
N ASP A 16 -10.10 26.50 -28.07
CA ASP A 16 -9.98 26.68 -29.53
C ASP A 16 -8.54 27.03 -29.99
N SER A 17 -7.69 27.50 -29.07
CA SER A 17 -6.26 27.72 -29.32
C SER A 17 -5.42 26.43 -29.32
N GLN A 18 -5.93 25.36 -28.71
CA GLN A 18 -5.24 24.08 -28.54
C GLN A 18 -5.70 23.02 -29.55
N LYS A 19 -6.97 23.08 -30.00
CA LYS A 19 -7.52 22.16 -31.02
C LYS A 19 -6.67 22.08 -32.31
N PRO A 20 -6.13 23.18 -32.88
CA PRO A 20 -5.29 23.11 -34.08
C PRO A 20 -3.98 22.35 -33.89
N MET A 21 -3.54 22.12 -32.65
CA MET A 21 -2.33 21.37 -32.35
C MET A 21 -2.55 19.85 -32.37
N TYR A 22 -3.79 19.37 -32.56
CA TYR A 22 -4.15 17.96 -32.59
C TYR A 22 -4.72 17.58 -33.96
N VAL A 23 -4.35 16.40 -34.46
CA VAL A 23 -4.83 15.79 -35.71
C VAL A 23 -5.47 14.44 -35.42
N GLU A 24 -6.44 14.03 -36.23
CA GLU A 24 -7.10 12.73 -36.11
C GLU A 24 -6.08 11.61 -36.39
N GLY A 25 -5.97 10.63 -35.49
CA GLY A 25 -4.97 9.56 -35.57
C GLY A 25 -5.33 8.35 -34.72
N GLY A 26 -5.52 7.19 -35.38
CA GLY A 26 -5.97 5.96 -34.71
C GLY A 26 -7.42 6.07 -34.21
N ASP A 27 -7.67 5.68 -32.96
CA ASP A 27 -8.99 5.72 -32.30
C ASP A 27 -9.29 7.07 -31.60
N GLY A 28 -8.62 8.17 -31.98
CA GLY A 28 -8.77 9.48 -31.34
C GLY A 28 -7.98 10.61 -32.02
N TYR A 29 -7.52 11.58 -31.24
CA TYR A 29 -6.69 12.69 -31.74
C TYR A 29 -5.28 12.62 -31.15
N GLN A 30 -4.25 12.88 -31.97
CA GLN A 30 -2.86 12.93 -31.55
C GLN A 30 -2.26 14.32 -31.77
N LEU A 31 -1.30 14.72 -30.93
CA LEU A 31 -0.61 16.01 -31.10
C LEU A 31 0.16 16.03 -32.42
N ALA A 32 -0.08 17.05 -33.25
CA ALA A 32 0.59 17.29 -34.52
C ALA A 32 2.02 17.79 -34.27
N ILE A 33 2.97 16.86 -34.25
CA ILE A 33 4.40 17.15 -34.12
C ILE A 33 5.05 16.89 -35.48
N ASP A 34 5.65 17.93 -36.06
CA ASP A 34 6.36 17.83 -37.33
C ASP A 34 7.60 16.91 -37.19
N GLY A 35 7.79 16.00 -38.15
CA GLY A 35 8.87 15.00 -38.14
C GLY A 35 8.60 13.70 -37.36
N LEU A 36 7.41 13.50 -36.79
CA LEU A 36 7.09 12.24 -36.10
C LEU A 36 6.71 11.13 -37.10
N PRO A 37 7.40 9.96 -37.09
CA PRO A 37 7.07 8.85 -37.98
C PRO A 37 5.74 8.18 -37.60
N ASP A 38 4.99 7.69 -38.59
CA ASP A 38 3.77 6.91 -38.36
C ASP A 38 4.11 5.55 -37.74
N VAL A 39 3.77 5.38 -36.47
CA VAL A 39 4.02 4.15 -35.69
C VAL A 39 2.86 3.16 -35.73
N SER A 40 1.72 3.50 -36.33
CA SER A 40 0.52 2.64 -36.36
C SER A 40 0.74 1.36 -37.16
N GLY A 41 1.49 1.45 -38.28
CA GLY A 41 1.91 0.28 -39.05
C GLY A 41 2.88 -0.62 -38.28
N LEU A 42 3.74 -0.03 -37.45
CA LEU A 42 4.67 -0.77 -36.59
C LEU A 42 3.92 -1.51 -35.47
N GLU A 43 2.96 -0.87 -34.82
CA GLU A 43 2.10 -1.50 -33.80
C GLU A 43 1.34 -2.70 -34.38
N LYS A 44 0.77 -2.58 -35.59
CA LYS A 44 0.11 -3.69 -36.29
C LYS A 44 1.07 -4.85 -36.57
N LYS A 45 2.27 -4.56 -37.08
CA LYS A 45 3.28 -5.59 -37.35
C LYS A 45 3.78 -6.26 -36.08
N VAL A 46 3.96 -5.51 -34.98
CA VAL A 46 4.33 -6.06 -33.67
C VAL A 46 3.26 -7.03 -33.18
N ASN A 47 1.98 -6.64 -33.25
CA ASN A 47 0.88 -7.51 -32.83
C ASN A 47 0.77 -8.78 -33.69
N GLU A 48 0.94 -8.65 -35.01
CA GLU A 48 0.98 -9.78 -35.94
C GLU A 48 2.14 -10.74 -35.62
N LEU A 49 3.37 -10.22 -35.47
CA LEU A 49 4.54 -11.02 -35.12
C LEU A 49 4.43 -11.68 -33.75
N LEU A 50 3.81 -11.01 -32.77
CA LEU A 50 3.51 -11.61 -31.47
C LEU A 50 2.50 -12.75 -31.59
N GLY A 51 1.47 -12.60 -32.42
CA GLY A 51 0.48 -13.64 -32.71
C GLY A 51 1.11 -14.85 -33.39
N GLU A 52 1.89 -14.63 -34.44
CA GLU A 52 2.63 -15.67 -35.16
C GLU A 52 3.61 -16.40 -34.24
N LYS A 53 4.38 -15.66 -33.44
CA LYS A 53 5.34 -16.25 -32.50
C LYS A 53 4.65 -17.14 -31.46
N LYS A 54 3.51 -16.72 -30.93
CA LYS A 54 2.71 -17.53 -30.00
C LYS A 54 2.17 -18.80 -30.68
N SER A 55 1.64 -18.66 -31.91
CA SER A 55 1.13 -19.80 -32.67
C SER A 55 2.24 -20.81 -32.99
N GLU A 56 3.40 -20.33 -33.43
CA GLU A 56 4.57 -21.15 -33.72
C GLU A 56 5.11 -21.83 -32.46
N GLN A 57 5.16 -21.12 -31.34
CA GLN A 57 5.58 -21.68 -30.05
C GLN A 57 4.63 -22.80 -29.60
N GLU A 58 3.32 -22.61 -29.72
CA GLU A 58 2.34 -23.64 -29.34
C GLU A 58 2.43 -24.86 -30.27
N LYS A 59 2.58 -24.65 -31.59
CA LYS A 59 2.80 -25.76 -32.54
C LYS A 59 4.06 -26.55 -32.21
N ARG A 60 5.16 -25.88 -31.87
CA ARG A 60 6.41 -26.54 -31.45
C ARG A 60 6.21 -27.34 -30.16
N ARG A 61 5.52 -26.77 -29.18
CA ARG A 61 5.20 -27.45 -27.91
C ARG A 61 4.37 -28.71 -28.15
N GLN A 62 3.35 -28.63 -29.01
CA GLN A 62 2.52 -29.78 -29.38
C GLN A 62 3.31 -30.85 -30.13
N ALA A 63 4.12 -30.45 -31.11
CA ALA A 63 4.97 -31.38 -31.86
C ALA A 63 6.00 -32.08 -30.95
N GLU A 64 6.57 -31.36 -29.98
CA GLU A 64 7.50 -31.92 -29.01
C GLU A 64 6.80 -32.89 -28.04
N GLU A 65 5.61 -32.55 -27.55
CA GLU A 65 4.80 -33.46 -26.73
C GLU A 65 4.40 -34.74 -27.49
N GLU A 66 4.00 -34.61 -28.76
CA GLU A 66 3.66 -35.74 -29.62
C GLU A 66 4.87 -36.63 -29.92
N ALA A 67 6.02 -36.01 -30.24
CA ALA A 67 7.27 -36.73 -30.44
C ALA A 67 7.71 -37.49 -29.17
N LYS A 68 7.57 -36.86 -27.99
CA LYS A 68 7.89 -37.48 -26.71
C LYS A 68 6.97 -38.67 -26.40
N LYS A 69 5.65 -38.53 -26.64
CA LYS A 69 4.67 -39.63 -26.48
C LYS A 69 4.97 -40.78 -27.44
N ALA A 70 5.27 -40.49 -28.70
CA ALA A 70 5.59 -41.50 -29.71
C ALA A 70 6.89 -42.25 -29.37
N ALA A 71 7.92 -41.55 -28.91
CA ALA A 71 9.18 -42.14 -28.47
C ALA A 71 8.98 -43.05 -27.25
N GLU A 72 8.19 -42.61 -26.26
CA GLU A 72 7.87 -43.39 -25.07
C GLU A 72 7.04 -44.64 -25.40
N GLU A 73 6.07 -44.53 -26.31
CA GLU A 73 5.28 -45.69 -26.74
C GLU A 73 6.11 -46.69 -27.56
N GLN A 74 7.07 -46.20 -28.37
CA GLN A 74 8.03 -47.07 -29.04
C GLN A 74 8.98 -47.75 -28.05
N ALA A 75 9.51 -47.04 -27.06
CA ALA A 75 10.36 -47.61 -26.02
C ALA A 75 9.61 -48.68 -25.21
N ARG A 76 8.34 -48.41 -24.86
CA ARG A 76 7.46 -49.36 -24.18
C ARG A 76 7.20 -50.62 -25.01
N LYS A 77 6.95 -50.47 -26.32
CA LYS A 77 6.73 -51.60 -27.24
C LYS A 77 8.00 -52.42 -27.49
N LYS A 78 9.17 -51.78 -27.49
CA LYS A 78 10.48 -52.42 -27.69
C LYS A 78 11.10 -52.99 -26.41
N GLY A 79 10.49 -52.75 -25.25
CA GLY A 79 11.05 -53.15 -23.96
C GLY A 79 12.36 -52.42 -23.63
N ASP A 80 12.56 -51.21 -24.17
CA ASP A 80 13.72 -50.37 -23.90
C ASP A 80 13.54 -49.68 -22.54
N ILE A 81 13.90 -50.42 -21.49
CA ILE A 81 13.73 -50.00 -20.10
C ILE A 81 14.60 -48.78 -19.77
N GLU A 82 15.81 -48.67 -20.34
CA GLU A 82 16.70 -47.53 -20.10
C GLU A 82 16.12 -46.22 -20.66
N ALA A 83 15.59 -46.25 -21.89
CA ALA A 83 14.94 -45.07 -22.48
C ALA A 83 13.69 -44.66 -21.70
N LEU A 84 12.92 -45.65 -21.22
CA LEU A 84 11.73 -45.41 -20.41
C LEU A 84 12.10 -44.82 -19.04
N GLU A 85 13.08 -45.39 -18.34
CA GLU A 85 13.57 -44.91 -17.05
C GLU A 85 14.05 -43.46 -17.14
N LYS A 86 14.85 -43.13 -18.17
CA LYS A 86 15.31 -41.77 -18.42
C LYS A 86 14.15 -40.79 -18.66
N SER A 87 13.14 -41.19 -19.44
CA SER A 87 11.93 -40.39 -19.68
C SER A 87 11.15 -40.13 -18.39
N TRP A 88 11.00 -41.14 -17.53
CA TRP A 88 10.34 -41.00 -16.23
C TRP A 88 11.12 -40.14 -15.26
N GLN A 89 12.44 -40.30 -15.20
CA GLN A 89 13.30 -39.49 -14.34
C GLN A 89 13.23 -38.00 -14.74
N GLU A 90 13.24 -37.70 -16.03
CA GLU A 90 13.08 -36.34 -16.53
C GLU A 90 11.69 -35.78 -16.21
N LYS A 91 10.62 -36.56 -16.41
CA LYS A 91 9.25 -36.17 -16.03
C LYS A 91 9.13 -35.88 -14.53
N LEU A 92 9.72 -36.74 -13.70
CA LEU A 92 9.71 -36.58 -12.25
C LEU A 92 10.46 -35.32 -11.85
N SER A 93 11.67 -35.12 -12.36
CA SER A 93 12.46 -33.92 -12.08
C SER A 93 11.76 -32.63 -12.51
N THR A 94 11.15 -32.64 -13.71
CA THR A 94 10.36 -31.51 -14.20
C THR A 94 9.17 -31.23 -13.28
N ARG A 95 8.46 -32.29 -12.85
CA ARG A 95 7.30 -32.16 -11.97
C ARG A 95 7.68 -31.68 -10.58
N GLU A 96 8.81 -32.13 -10.03
CA GLU A 96 9.36 -31.66 -8.76
C GLU A 96 9.70 -30.17 -8.84
N GLN A 97 10.36 -29.72 -9.91
CA GLN A 97 10.66 -28.30 -10.12
C GLN A 97 9.39 -27.46 -10.27
N GLU A 98 8.40 -27.93 -11.00
CA GLU A 98 7.11 -27.25 -11.16
C GLU A 98 6.38 -27.12 -9.83
N LEU A 99 6.29 -28.22 -9.06
CA LEU A 99 5.65 -28.22 -7.75
C LEU A 99 6.39 -27.32 -6.77
N LEU A 100 7.72 -27.34 -6.76
CA LEU A 100 8.54 -26.45 -5.94
C LEU A 100 8.28 -24.98 -6.30
N GLY A 101 8.21 -24.66 -7.59
CA GLY A 101 7.86 -23.31 -8.06
C GLY A 101 6.45 -22.88 -7.63
N GLN A 102 5.47 -23.78 -7.72
CA GLN A 102 4.11 -23.50 -7.26
C GLN A 102 4.03 -23.29 -5.74
N VAL A 103 4.79 -24.05 -4.95
CA VAL A 103 4.88 -23.87 -3.50
C VAL A 103 5.49 -22.52 -3.17
N GLN A 104 6.63 -22.17 -3.78
CA GLN A 104 7.29 -20.88 -3.56
C GLN A 104 6.40 -19.68 -3.91
N GLU A 105 5.67 -19.76 -5.02
CA GLU A 105 4.74 -18.69 -5.43
C GLU A 105 3.57 -18.56 -4.46
N LYS A 106 2.98 -19.69 -4.04
CA LYS A 106 1.91 -19.70 -3.03
C LYS A 106 2.39 -19.18 -1.68
N ASP A 107 3.58 -19.56 -1.25
CA ASP A 107 4.17 -19.08 0.00
C ASP A 107 4.40 -17.57 -0.04
N LYS A 108 4.94 -17.04 -1.16
CA LYS A 108 5.11 -15.60 -1.35
C LYS A 108 3.78 -14.85 -1.32
N LEU A 109 2.75 -15.38 -2.00
CA LEU A 109 1.41 -14.80 -1.99
C LEU A 109 0.81 -14.82 -0.58
N LEU A 110 0.89 -15.96 0.10
CA LEU A 110 0.39 -16.12 1.47
C LEU A 110 1.09 -15.14 2.41
N ASN A 111 2.42 -15.02 2.31
CA ASN A 111 3.20 -14.10 3.12
C ASN A 111 2.75 -12.65 2.91
N THR A 112 2.56 -12.26 1.65
CA THR A 112 2.06 -10.92 1.29
C THR A 112 0.68 -10.68 1.87
N LEU A 113 -0.27 -11.61 1.67
CA LEU A 113 -1.64 -11.48 2.16
C LEU A 113 -1.72 -11.41 3.69
N LEU A 114 -0.96 -12.25 4.40
CA LEU A 114 -0.96 -12.28 5.86
C LEU A 114 -0.34 -11.00 6.45
N VAL A 115 0.78 -10.53 5.90
CA VAL A 115 1.38 -9.26 6.31
C VAL A 115 0.44 -8.10 5.99
N ASP A 116 -0.14 -8.08 4.79
CA ASP A 116 -1.03 -7.00 4.35
C ASP A 116 -2.28 -6.90 5.21
N ASN A 117 -2.93 -8.02 5.50
CA ASN A 117 -4.14 -8.04 6.34
C ASN A 117 -3.86 -7.59 7.77
N VAL A 118 -2.77 -8.09 8.38
CA VAL A 118 -2.40 -7.69 9.75
C VAL A 118 -1.96 -6.23 9.78
N ALA A 119 -1.15 -5.78 8.82
CA ALA A 119 -0.72 -4.40 8.72
C ALA A 119 -1.92 -3.45 8.53
N GLN A 120 -2.88 -3.81 7.67
CA GLN A 120 -4.09 -3.03 7.46
C GLN A 120 -4.93 -2.93 8.74
N SER A 121 -5.09 -4.03 9.46
CA SER A 121 -5.81 -4.04 10.74
C SER A 121 -5.17 -3.08 11.76
N ILE A 122 -3.86 -3.16 11.94
CA ILE A 122 -3.10 -2.28 12.85
C ILE A 122 -3.16 -0.82 12.38
N ALA A 123 -2.94 -0.57 11.09
CA ALA A 123 -2.94 0.78 10.52
C ALA A 123 -4.31 1.46 10.65
N THR A 124 -5.40 0.76 10.32
CA THR A 124 -6.77 1.25 10.49
C THR A 124 -7.07 1.54 11.95
N LYS A 125 -6.64 0.69 12.89
CA LYS A 125 -6.82 0.91 14.33
C LYS A 125 -6.06 2.13 14.83
N LEU A 126 -4.86 2.38 14.31
CA LEU A 126 -3.99 3.49 14.71
C LEU A 126 -4.37 4.82 14.08
N ALA A 127 -4.72 4.85 12.80
CA ALA A 127 -4.83 6.08 12.00
C ALA A 127 -6.16 6.26 11.27
N GLY A 128 -7.07 5.26 11.30
CA GLY A 128 -8.36 5.33 10.62
C GLY A 128 -8.21 5.68 9.14
N ASP A 129 -8.76 6.83 8.75
CA ASP A 129 -8.70 7.32 7.35
C ASP A 129 -7.26 7.57 6.86
N SER A 130 -6.31 7.79 7.77
CA SER A 130 -4.88 7.99 7.45
C SER A 130 -4.06 6.69 7.49
N ALA A 131 -4.70 5.52 7.54
CA ALA A 131 -4.04 4.20 7.62
C ALA A 131 -2.98 3.99 6.53
N GLU A 132 -3.24 4.44 5.31
CA GLU A 132 -2.36 4.24 4.16
C GLU A 132 -0.94 4.78 4.38
N ILE A 133 -0.79 5.81 5.20
CA ILE A 133 0.51 6.42 5.54
C ILE A 133 1.35 5.48 6.42
N LEU A 134 0.69 4.75 7.34
CA LEU A 134 1.38 3.84 8.26
C LEU A 134 1.65 2.47 7.66
N LEU A 135 0.92 2.06 6.62
CA LEU A 135 1.02 0.73 6.02
C LEU A 135 2.46 0.32 5.67
N PRO A 136 3.26 1.11 4.93
CA PRO A 136 4.60 0.67 4.53
C PRO A 136 5.51 0.46 5.74
N HIS A 137 5.36 1.28 6.77
CA HIS A 137 6.16 1.20 7.99
C HIS A 137 5.76 0.02 8.87
N ILE A 138 4.47 -0.29 8.97
CA ILE A 138 3.98 -1.45 9.72
C ILE A 138 4.34 -2.74 8.97
N LYS A 139 4.14 -2.82 7.65
CA LYS A 139 4.52 -3.98 6.83
C LYS A 139 6.01 -4.32 6.97
N GLY A 140 6.88 -3.30 6.96
CA GLY A 140 8.32 -3.46 7.17
C GLY A 140 8.72 -3.97 8.56
N ARG A 141 7.76 -4.09 9.50
CA ARG A 141 7.96 -4.62 10.85
C ARG A 141 7.27 -5.96 11.07
N LEU A 142 6.76 -6.60 10.02
CA LEU A 142 6.07 -7.88 10.07
C LEU A 142 6.71 -8.90 9.13
N ILE A 143 6.79 -10.15 9.59
CA ILE A 143 7.19 -11.32 8.80
C ILE A 143 6.19 -12.44 9.03
N VAL A 144 6.11 -13.40 8.13
CA VAL A 144 5.37 -14.65 8.36
C VAL A 144 6.34 -15.75 8.74
N GLU A 145 6.09 -16.38 9.88
CA GLU A 145 6.83 -17.53 10.39
C GLU A 145 5.81 -18.59 10.81
N ASP A 146 6.00 -19.84 10.36
CA ASP A 146 5.07 -20.95 10.61
C ASP A 146 3.59 -20.64 10.29
N GLY A 147 3.36 -19.86 9.23
CA GLY A 147 2.00 -19.45 8.80
C GLY A 147 1.34 -18.40 9.69
N LYS A 148 2.09 -17.76 10.59
CA LYS A 148 1.62 -16.69 11.48
C LYS A 148 2.46 -15.44 11.32
N THR A 149 1.81 -14.28 11.38
CA THR A 149 2.52 -13.00 11.33
C THR A 149 3.21 -12.71 12.67
N ARG A 150 4.53 -12.47 12.65
CA ARG A 150 5.38 -12.12 13.78
C ARG A 150 6.01 -10.75 13.57
N VAL A 151 6.32 -10.06 14.66
CA VAL A 151 7.00 -8.76 14.65
C VAL A 151 8.52 -8.95 14.49
N ILE A 152 9.13 -8.11 13.66
CA ILE A 152 10.59 -8.00 13.55
C ILE A 152 11.09 -6.70 14.17
N ASP A 153 12.34 -6.70 14.61
CA ASP A 153 13.02 -5.50 15.08
C ASP A 153 13.42 -4.57 13.91
N ALA A 154 13.99 -3.41 14.23
CA ALA A 154 14.47 -2.45 13.22
C ALA A 154 15.65 -2.99 12.39
N SER A 155 16.28 -4.08 12.82
CA SER A 155 17.41 -4.73 12.14
C SER A 155 16.96 -5.89 11.24
N GLY A 156 15.66 -6.21 11.21
CA GLY A 156 15.09 -7.28 10.42
C GLY A 156 15.05 -8.66 11.09
N ASN A 157 15.39 -8.77 12.38
CA ASN A 157 15.39 -10.04 13.10
C ASN A 157 14.04 -10.29 13.80
N PRO A 158 13.61 -11.56 13.93
CA PRO A 158 12.44 -11.91 14.73
C PRO A 158 12.54 -11.35 16.15
N SER A 159 11.52 -10.59 16.55
CA SER A 159 11.43 -10.01 17.88
C SER A 159 10.51 -10.85 18.77
N ALA A 160 10.77 -10.82 20.08
CA ALA A 160 9.84 -11.33 21.09
C ALA A 160 8.63 -10.39 21.31
N ALA A 161 8.58 -9.25 20.62
CA ALA A 161 7.48 -8.30 20.68
C ALA A 161 6.19 -8.87 20.12
N THR A 162 5.07 -8.57 20.78
CA THR A 162 3.74 -8.93 20.29
C THR A 162 3.23 -7.90 19.27
N LEU A 163 2.18 -8.24 18.52
CA LEU A 163 1.50 -7.28 17.63
C LEU A 163 0.95 -6.06 18.42
N GLU A 164 0.55 -6.27 19.67
CA GLU A 164 0.08 -5.20 20.56
C GLU A 164 1.21 -4.28 21.01
N ASP A 165 2.42 -4.83 21.21
CA ASP A 165 3.60 -4.02 21.51
C ASP A 165 4.03 -3.18 20.31
N LEU A 166 3.93 -3.75 19.10
CA LEU A 166 4.13 -2.99 17.85
C LEU A 166 3.11 -1.84 17.73
N GLU A 167 1.84 -2.09 18.02
CA GLU A 167 0.81 -1.04 18.02
C GLU A 167 1.16 0.09 19.00
N LYS A 168 1.57 -0.24 20.23
CA LYS A 168 2.00 0.74 21.24
C LYS A 168 3.25 1.51 20.79
N GLU A 169 4.21 0.85 20.15
CA GLU A 169 5.42 1.47 19.61
C GLU A 169 5.06 2.56 18.60
N PHE A 170 4.23 2.21 17.60
CA PHE A 170 3.78 3.16 16.58
C PHE A 170 2.92 4.29 17.17
N LYS A 171 2.07 3.97 18.14
CA LYS A 171 1.25 4.97 18.83
C LYS A 171 2.07 6.00 19.60
N ASN A 172 3.17 5.57 20.22
CA ASN A 172 4.04 6.44 21.03
C ASN A 172 5.18 7.08 20.22
N ASN A 173 5.31 6.75 18.94
CA ASN A 173 6.35 7.29 18.08
C ASN A 173 6.02 8.73 17.65
N LYS A 174 6.91 9.66 18.00
CA LYS A 174 6.75 11.09 17.69
C LYS A 174 6.63 11.38 16.19
N LEU A 175 7.23 10.54 15.33
CA LEU A 175 7.16 10.70 13.86
C LEU A 175 5.75 10.44 13.32
N PHE A 176 5.01 9.53 13.96
CA PHE A 176 3.66 9.14 13.53
C PHE A 176 2.56 9.85 14.33
N ALA A 177 2.92 10.60 15.37
CA ALA A 177 1.97 11.34 16.21
C ALA A 177 0.95 12.22 15.44
N PRO A 178 1.28 12.87 14.30
CA PRO A 178 0.30 13.66 13.54
C PRO A 178 -0.78 12.84 12.84
N VAL A 179 -0.51 11.57 12.51
CA VAL A 179 -1.42 10.69 11.75
C VAL A 179 -2.08 9.63 12.62
N VAL A 180 -1.48 9.31 13.76
CA VAL A 180 -2.07 8.43 14.75
C VAL A 180 -3.24 9.16 15.41
N ILE A 181 -4.40 8.50 15.44
CA ILE A 181 -5.56 8.92 16.21
C ILE A 181 -5.13 9.00 17.66
N GLY A 182 -4.92 10.23 18.13
CA GLY A 182 -4.73 10.52 19.54
C GLY A 182 -5.87 9.87 20.32
N SER A 183 -5.57 9.36 21.52
CA SER A 183 -6.60 8.84 22.41
C SER A 183 -7.78 9.81 22.40
N LYS A 184 -9.00 9.32 22.12
CA LYS A 184 -10.26 10.05 22.36
C LYS A 184 -10.48 10.33 23.85
N ALA A 185 -9.42 10.61 24.61
CA ALA A 185 -9.49 11.40 25.81
C ALA A 185 -10.07 12.73 25.35
N SER A 186 -11.37 12.88 25.57
CA SER A 186 -12.10 14.13 25.45
C SER A 186 -11.20 15.25 25.98
N GLY A 187 -10.68 16.06 25.07
CA GLY A 187 -9.88 17.21 25.40
C GLY A 187 -10.77 18.25 26.06
N THR A 188 -10.99 18.14 27.35
CA THR A 188 -11.29 19.34 28.14
C THR A 188 -9.95 19.99 28.45
N GLY A 189 -9.60 20.98 27.62
CA GLY A 189 -8.76 22.09 28.02
C GLY A 189 -7.27 21.90 27.81
N GLY A 190 -6.68 22.86 27.09
CA GLY A 190 -5.27 22.86 26.72
C GLY A 190 -4.30 22.84 27.90
N LYS A 191 -3.11 22.29 27.62
CA LYS A 191 -1.87 22.67 28.30
C LYS A 191 -1.52 24.12 27.93
N GLY A 192 -2.26 25.06 28.47
CA GLY A 192 -1.76 26.37 28.84
C GLY A 192 -2.04 26.44 30.32
N GLY A 193 -1.02 26.25 31.16
CA GLY A 193 -1.17 26.58 32.57
C GLY A 193 -1.59 28.04 32.61
N LEU A 194 -2.87 28.31 32.90
CA LEU A 194 -3.32 29.61 33.34
C LEU A 194 -2.69 29.77 34.72
N THR A 195 -1.42 30.17 34.73
CA THR A 195 -0.85 30.83 35.89
C THR A 195 -1.75 32.03 36.12
N ILE A 196 -2.62 31.94 37.13
CA ILE A 196 -3.38 33.07 37.63
C ILE A 196 -2.33 34.12 37.96
N ALA A 197 -2.15 35.10 37.08
CA ALA A 197 -1.27 36.24 37.33
C ALA A 197 -1.95 37.05 38.44
N ARG A 198 -1.58 36.71 39.68
CA ARG A 198 -2.07 37.29 40.94
C ARG A 198 -1.49 38.69 41.05
N GLY A 199 -2.02 39.60 40.24
CA GLY A 199 -1.72 41.02 40.31
C GLY A 199 -2.52 41.61 41.47
N GLU A 200 -1.83 42.26 42.41
CA GLU A 200 -2.46 43.05 43.45
C GLU A 200 -3.37 44.12 42.80
N GLY A 201 -4.67 44.10 43.10
CA GLY A 201 -5.63 45.10 42.62
C GLY A 201 -6.60 44.68 41.50
N LYS A 202 -6.56 43.43 41.01
CA LYS A 202 -7.57 42.94 40.06
C LYS A 202 -8.95 42.79 40.71
N LYS A 203 -10.00 43.26 40.05
CA LYS A 203 -11.41 43.17 40.47
C LYS A 203 -12.11 42.00 39.79
N TRP A 204 -13.30 41.65 40.28
CA TRP A 204 -14.12 40.55 39.76
C TRP A 204 -14.20 40.52 38.22
N ASN A 205 -14.42 41.68 37.59
CA ASN A 205 -14.58 41.82 36.14
C ASN A 205 -13.29 41.58 35.34
N ASP A 206 -12.12 41.59 35.97
CA ASP A 206 -10.83 41.33 35.32
C ASP A 206 -10.54 39.82 35.15
N TYR A 207 -11.38 38.97 35.73
CA TYR A 207 -11.27 37.51 35.62
C TYR A 207 -12.36 36.95 34.71
N THR A 208 -11.98 36.03 33.83
CA THR A 208 -12.92 35.21 33.07
C THR A 208 -13.65 34.21 33.97
N GLU A 209 -14.79 33.70 33.52
CA GLU A 209 -15.54 32.67 34.26
C GLU A 209 -14.69 31.42 34.54
N ALA A 210 -13.84 31.02 33.57
CA ALA A 210 -12.91 29.91 33.73
C ALA A 210 -11.87 30.16 34.83
N GLU A 211 -11.27 31.35 34.88
CA GLU A 211 -10.29 31.71 35.91
C GLU A 211 -10.93 31.84 37.29
N ARG A 212 -12.18 32.32 37.38
CA ARG A 212 -12.94 32.38 38.64
C ARG A 212 -13.24 30.98 39.19
N ILE A 213 -13.66 30.06 38.33
CA ILE A 213 -13.90 28.65 38.70
C ILE A 213 -12.60 27.97 39.15
N GLN A 214 -11.49 28.27 38.48
CA GLN A 214 -10.18 27.74 38.86
C GLN A 214 -9.70 28.33 40.18
N LEU A 215 -9.85 29.64 40.40
CA LEU A 215 -9.53 30.29 41.67
C LEU A 215 -10.37 29.72 42.82
N PHE A 216 -11.66 29.44 42.60
CA PHE A 216 -12.50 28.77 43.60
C PHE A 216 -11.99 27.36 43.95
N LYS A 217 -11.46 26.62 42.98
CA LYS A 217 -10.92 25.26 43.19
C LYS A 217 -9.55 25.27 43.88
N GLU A 218 -8.71 26.25 43.56
CA GLU A 218 -7.33 26.34 44.05
C GLU A 218 -7.22 27.10 45.38
N ASP A 219 -7.97 28.20 45.55
CA ASP A 219 -7.94 29.09 46.71
C ASP A 219 -9.32 29.71 46.99
N PRO A 220 -10.18 29.01 47.77
CA PRO A 220 -11.53 29.46 48.09
C PRO A 220 -11.60 30.81 48.82
N GLU A 221 -10.57 31.16 49.61
CA GLU A 221 -10.53 32.43 50.36
C GLU A 221 -10.21 33.60 49.44
N ALA A 222 -9.27 33.41 48.50
CA ALA A 222 -9.01 34.40 47.46
C ALA A 222 -10.22 34.62 46.53
N PHE A 223 -10.98 33.56 46.24
CA PHE A 223 -12.23 33.69 45.50
C PHE A 223 -13.28 34.54 46.24
N LYS A 224 -13.45 34.34 47.55
CA LYS A 224 -14.36 35.17 48.38
C LYS A 224 -13.92 36.64 48.40
N ALA A 225 -12.62 36.90 48.54
CA ALA A 225 -12.08 38.25 48.48
C ALA A 225 -12.33 38.91 47.11
N LEU A 226 -12.16 38.16 46.02
CA LEU A 226 -12.48 38.62 44.68
C LEU A 226 -13.98 38.88 44.51
N GLN A 227 -14.84 38.02 45.07
CA GLN A 227 -16.30 38.19 45.05
C GLN A 227 -16.75 39.46 45.77
N ALA A 228 -16.09 39.85 46.86
CA ALA A 228 -16.39 41.11 47.56
C ALA A 228 -16.16 42.36 46.68
N THR A 229 -15.27 42.28 45.69
CA THR A 229 -15.05 43.37 44.72
C THR A 229 -16.13 43.47 43.64
N GLN A 230 -17.04 42.51 43.53
CA GLN A 230 -18.14 42.53 42.56
C GLN A 230 -19.16 43.65 42.86
N ASN A 231 -19.29 44.03 44.13
CA ASN A 231 -20.27 45.00 44.62
C ASN A 231 -19.65 46.38 44.98
N GLN A 232 -18.41 46.65 44.55
CA GLN A 232 -17.71 47.93 44.73
C GLN A 232 -17.57 48.72 43.43
#